data_AF-A0A9Q8ZB99-F1
#
_entry.id   AF-A0A9Q8ZB99-F1
#
_cell.length_a   1.000
_cell.length_b   1.000
_cell.length_c   1.000
_cell.angle_alpha   90.00
_cell.angle_beta   90.00
_cell.angle_gamma   90.00
#
_symmetry.space_group_name_H-M   'P 1'
#
loop_
_entity.id
_entity.type
_entity.pdbx_description
1 polymer ?
#
loop_
_entity_poly.entity_id
_entity_poly.type
_entity_poly.pdbx_seq_one_letter_code
_entity_poly.pdbx_strand_id
1 'polypeptide(L)'
;MAMASRDSALVMISPMAPPAPARFPTSCSSATAPHKPETSPPYLSQPRHPYPRRRSACHDNTAAAHITTTTTTNRPPASPPPTSPPLATRPPQTAAWRSPGPPVFSSGIKQFATAMEPRRRPEYNLDIFADTAFVKDVVKAILHTIFFHRYFTSISPLTRDLLDLTLPAIDDVDLETLIEQKTFALVRSIDSTHQPRGRGQIVVQFFEKKRRKTYFFGKADEDVCWEQWTIDVTLAQPRTETDALKVRRAMTKSLEKAAHKIIAIVNRDKDHIPPITTTDANPFPYQIVVNPKSAENDWRPRIGLF
;
A
#
# COMPACT_ATOMS: atom_id res chain seq x y z
N MET A 1 -41.32 -11.07 68.97
CA MET A 1 -41.61 -9.92 69.86
C MET A 1 -40.26 -9.35 70.24
N ALA A 2 -40.06 -8.02 70.15
CA ALA A 2 -38.74 -7.36 69.95
C ALA A 2 -38.07 -7.74 68.60
N MET A 3 -37.37 -6.87 67.83
CA MET A 3 -36.37 -5.81 68.11
C MET A 3 -35.05 -6.39 68.67
N ALA A 4 -33.82 -5.91 68.37
CA ALA A 4 -33.25 -4.82 67.56
C ALA A 4 -31.71 -5.07 67.43
N SER A 5 -30.86 -4.43 66.60
CA SER A 5 -30.97 -3.47 65.48
C SER A 5 -29.60 -3.40 64.71
N ARG A 6 -29.58 -2.72 63.55
CA ARG A 6 -28.45 -2.07 62.80
C ARG A 6 -27.00 -2.19 63.35
N ASP A 7 -26.05 -2.39 62.43
CA ASP A 7 -25.23 -1.25 61.99
C ASP A 7 -24.83 -1.33 60.50
N SER A 8 -24.55 -0.18 59.86
CA SER A 8 -24.30 -0.07 58.41
C SER A 8 -23.13 0.88 58.08
N ALA A 9 -21.99 0.33 57.69
CA ALA A 9 -20.83 1.11 57.23
C ALA A 9 -20.94 1.45 55.73
N LEU A 10 -21.49 2.61 55.40
CA LEU A 10 -21.60 3.12 54.03
C LEU A 10 -20.28 3.79 53.58
N VAL A 11 -19.50 3.13 52.73
CA VAL A 11 -18.32 3.76 52.09
C VAL A 11 -18.79 4.69 50.97
N MET A 12 -18.83 5.99 51.25
CA MET A 12 -19.20 7.03 50.29
C MET A 12 -18.14 7.19 49.18
N ILE A 13 -18.60 7.36 47.94
CA ILE A 13 -17.78 7.74 46.79
C ILE A 13 -17.67 9.27 46.75
N SER A 14 -16.45 9.81 46.88
CA SER A 14 -16.20 11.24 46.69
C SER A 14 -15.90 11.57 45.23
N PRO A 15 -16.66 12.46 44.56
CA PRO A 15 -16.36 12.90 43.20
C PRO A 15 -15.20 13.92 43.20
N MET A 16 -14.26 13.78 42.26
CA MET A 16 -13.15 14.72 42.10
C MET A 16 -13.56 15.88 41.17
N ALA A 17 -13.42 17.12 41.65
CA ALA A 17 -13.88 18.33 40.97
C ALA A 17 -12.88 18.83 39.89
N PRO A 18 -13.35 19.53 38.83
CA PRO A 18 -12.51 20.06 37.76
C PRO A 18 -11.71 21.32 38.18
N PRO A 19 -10.61 21.64 37.47
CA PRO A 19 -9.75 22.79 37.78
C PRO A 19 -10.38 24.15 37.41
N ALA A 20 -9.96 25.21 38.13
CA ALA A 20 -10.47 26.57 37.96
C ALA A 20 -9.83 27.32 36.75
N PRO A 21 -10.55 28.28 36.13
CA PRO A 21 -10.04 29.04 34.99
C PRO A 21 -9.00 30.12 35.37
N ALA A 22 -8.09 30.41 34.44
CA ALA A 22 -7.04 31.42 34.62
C ALA A 22 -7.59 32.85 34.63
N ARG A 23 -6.99 33.72 35.46
CA ARG A 23 -7.30 35.17 35.52
C ARG A 23 -6.36 35.94 34.60
N PHE A 24 -6.91 36.67 33.63
CA PHE A 24 -6.19 37.70 32.89
C PHE A 24 -6.42 39.08 33.52
N PRO A 25 -5.39 39.94 33.65
CA PRO A 25 -5.56 41.32 34.09
C PRO A 25 -6.03 42.22 32.93
N THR A 26 -7.06 43.02 33.16
CA THR A 26 -7.50 44.08 32.23
C THR A 26 -6.87 45.42 32.60
N SER A 27 -6.32 46.14 31.63
CA SER A 27 -6.03 47.57 31.75
C SER A 27 -6.36 48.30 30.44
N CYS A 28 -7.18 49.34 30.52
CA CYS A 28 -7.56 50.19 29.38
C CYS A 28 -6.89 51.56 29.49
N SER A 29 -6.43 52.12 28.37
CA SER A 29 -6.27 53.59 28.20
C SER A 29 -6.22 54.00 26.73
N SER A 30 -7.23 54.79 26.38
CA SER A 30 -7.53 55.53 25.15
C SER A 30 -6.40 56.32 24.48
N ALA A 31 -6.33 56.27 23.14
CA ALA A 31 -6.16 57.39 22.18
C ALA A 31 -5.89 56.84 20.76
N THR A 32 -6.15 57.48 19.61
CA THR A 32 -7.13 58.50 19.14
C THR A 32 -7.15 58.41 17.60
N ALA A 33 -8.31 58.58 16.93
CA ALA A 33 -8.41 58.54 15.46
C ALA A 33 -8.14 59.91 14.79
N PRO A 34 -7.92 59.98 13.46
CA PRO A 34 -9.04 60.45 12.64
C PRO A 34 -9.22 59.75 11.26
N HIS A 35 -10.25 60.23 10.55
CA HIS A 35 -10.91 59.77 9.33
C HIS A 35 -9.99 59.66 8.08
N LYS A 36 -10.21 58.80 7.06
CA LYS A 36 -11.40 58.52 6.18
C LYS A 36 -11.75 59.70 5.24
N PRO A 37 -12.29 59.50 4.01
CA PRO A 37 -12.51 58.26 3.24
C PRO A 37 -11.53 58.17 2.03
N GLU A 38 -11.79 57.82 0.76
CA GLU A 38 -12.93 57.43 -0.11
C GLU A 38 -12.32 56.77 -1.40
N THR A 39 -12.94 56.23 -2.46
CA THR A 39 -14.33 56.09 -3.00
C THR A 39 -14.44 54.76 -3.80
N SER A 40 -15.57 54.47 -4.45
CA SER A 40 -15.68 53.45 -5.52
C SER A 40 -16.71 53.88 -6.58
N PRO A 41 -16.44 53.73 -7.90
CA PRO A 41 -17.41 54.03 -8.96
C PRO A 41 -18.44 52.89 -9.16
N PRO A 42 -19.65 53.19 -9.66
CA PRO A 42 -20.77 52.24 -9.69
C PRO A 42 -20.86 51.38 -10.97
N TYR A 43 -21.83 50.46 -10.96
CA TYR A 43 -22.25 49.62 -12.09
C TYR A 43 -22.57 50.42 -13.36
N LEU A 44 -22.23 49.84 -14.52
CA LEU A 44 -22.81 50.21 -15.81
C LEU A 44 -23.29 48.95 -16.55
N SER A 45 -24.60 48.80 -16.65
CA SER A 45 -25.25 47.64 -17.27
C SER A 45 -25.10 47.66 -18.80
N GLN A 46 -24.73 46.53 -19.41
CA GLN A 46 -24.87 46.33 -20.86
C GLN A 46 -25.73 45.10 -21.18
N PRO A 47 -26.56 45.14 -22.25
CA PRO A 47 -27.55 44.12 -22.54
C PRO A 47 -26.95 42.86 -23.21
N ARG A 48 -27.69 41.75 -23.12
CA ARG A 48 -27.33 40.46 -23.72
C ARG A 48 -27.38 40.52 -25.25
N HIS A 49 -26.28 40.22 -25.93
CA HIS A 49 -26.33 39.76 -27.32
C HIS A 49 -26.38 38.22 -27.37
N PRO A 50 -27.29 37.60 -28.17
CA PRO A 50 -27.41 36.16 -28.25
C PRO A 50 -26.35 35.54 -29.19
N TYR A 51 -25.61 34.55 -28.70
CA TYR A 51 -24.76 33.71 -29.55
C TYR A 51 -25.62 32.84 -30.50
N PRO A 52 -25.36 32.84 -31.82
CA PRO A 52 -26.11 32.01 -32.76
C PRO A 52 -25.79 30.52 -32.57
N ARG A 53 -26.81 29.75 -32.20
CA ARG A 53 -26.75 28.30 -31.93
C ARG A 53 -26.53 27.50 -33.21
N ARG A 54 -25.28 27.34 -33.65
CA ARG A 54 -24.93 26.62 -34.89
C ARG A 54 -25.14 25.10 -34.77
N ARG A 55 -26.39 24.65 -34.89
CA ARG A 55 -26.68 23.27 -35.34
C ARG A 55 -26.18 23.12 -36.78
N SER A 56 -25.48 22.03 -37.04
CA SER A 56 -25.38 21.43 -38.38
C SER A 56 -25.57 19.94 -38.20
N ALA A 57 -26.43 19.34 -39.01
CA ALA A 57 -26.84 17.95 -38.89
C ALA A 57 -26.06 17.07 -39.87
N CYS A 58 -26.30 15.76 -39.76
CA CYS A 58 -25.81 14.72 -40.66
C CYS A 58 -25.77 15.11 -42.14
N HIS A 59 -24.70 14.67 -42.81
CA HIS A 59 -24.77 14.09 -44.14
C HIS A 59 -24.01 12.76 -44.10
N ASP A 60 -24.72 11.67 -44.32
CA ASP A 60 -24.12 10.41 -44.73
C ASP A 60 -23.50 10.58 -46.13
N ASN A 61 -22.48 9.80 -46.45
CA ASN A 61 -22.27 9.44 -47.85
C ASN A 61 -21.54 8.09 -47.98
N THR A 62 -22.32 7.06 -48.29
CA THR A 62 -21.83 5.72 -48.65
C THR A 62 -21.32 5.75 -50.08
N ALA A 63 -20.05 5.40 -50.30
CA ALA A 63 -19.53 5.13 -51.64
C ALA A 63 -18.53 3.97 -51.58
N ALA A 64 -18.88 2.85 -52.22
CA ALA A 64 -17.97 1.73 -52.44
C ALA A 64 -17.26 1.88 -53.80
N ALA A 65 -16.02 1.38 -53.89
CA ALA A 65 -15.30 1.21 -55.15
C ALA A 65 -14.53 -0.12 -55.12
N HIS A 66 -14.49 -0.83 -56.24
CA HIS A 66 -14.04 -2.22 -56.31
C HIS A 66 -12.62 -2.38 -56.87
N ILE A 67 -11.85 -3.26 -56.22
CA ILE A 67 -11.09 -4.40 -56.80
C ILE A 67 -10.35 -4.20 -58.14
N THR A 68 -9.02 -4.28 -58.10
CA THR A 68 -8.14 -4.95 -59.10
C THR A 68 -6.83 -5.28 -58.37
N THR A 69 -6.40 -6.50 -58.05
CA THR A 69 -6.30 -7.81 -58.75
C THR A 69 -5.02 -7.99 -59.57
N THR A 70 -3.92 -8.37 -58.89
CA THR A 70 -2.78 -9.18 -59.40
C THR A 70 -2.14 -9.88 -58.18
N THR A 71 -2.18 -11.20 -57.99
CA THR A 71 -1.52 -12.33 -58.72
C THR A 71 -0.12 -12.67 -58.15
N THR A 72 0.18 -13.98 -58.06
CA THR A 72 1.37 -14.66 -57.47
C THR A 72 1.10 -15.17 -56.03
N THR A 73 0.66 -16.41 -55.78
CA THR A 73 1.15 -17.75 -56.19
C THR A 73 2.45 -18.17 -55.49
N ASN A 74 2.34 -18.85 -54.33
CA ASN A 74 3.02 -20.15 -54.10
C ASN A 74 2.64 -20.86 -52.78
N ARG A 75 2.64 -22.19 -52.85
CA ARG A 75 2.48 -23.27 -51.84
C ARG A 75 3.16 -24.50 -52.50
N PRO A 76 3.53 -25.63 -51.85
CA PRO A 76 3.43 -26.08 -50.45
C PRO A 76 4.86 -26.49 -49.94
N PRO A 77 5.13 -27.50 -49.07
CA PRO A 77 4.29 -28.39 -48.25
C PRO A 77 4.64 -28.38 -46.74
N ALA A 78 4.10 -29.35 -46.00
CA ALA A 78 4.18 -29.46 -44.54
C ALA A 78 4.72 -30.83 -44.08
N SER A 79 5.31 -30.83 -42.87
CA SER A 79 5.58 -31.96 -41.95
C SER A 79 6.44 -33.15 -42.42
N PRO A 80 7.25 -33.68 -41.49
CA PRO A 80 6.95 -35.00 -40.92
C PRO A 80 6.80 -35.00 -39.37
N PRO A 81 6.24 -36.06 -38.76
CA PRO A 81 5.96 -36.15 -37.32
C PRO A 81 7.17 -36.60 -36.46
N PRO A 82 7.09 -36.49 -35.11
CA PRO A 82 8.20 -36.85 -34.21
C PRO A 82 8.41 -38.37 -34.04
N THR A 83 9.68 -38.77 -33.97
CA THR A 83 10.12 -40.17 -33.78
C THR A 83 9.90 -40.64 -32.33
N SER A 84 9.30 -41.81 -32.15
CA SER A 84 9.15 -42.45 -30.83
C SER A 84 10.36 -43.32 -30.46
N PRO A 85 10.84 -43.31 -29.20
CA PRO A 85 11.82 -44.29 -28.71
C PRO A 85 11.16 -45.66 -28.45
N PRO A 86 11.89 -46.78 -28.59
CA PRO A 86 11.33 -48.12 -28.44
C PRO A 86 11.14 -48.56 -26.99
N LEU A 87 10.25 -49.54 -26.81
CA LEU A 87 9.86 -50.18 -25.56
C LEU A 87 11.03 -50.94 -24.90
N ALA A 88 11.38 -50.59 -23.66
CA ALA A 88 12.34 -51.34 -22.85
C ALA A 88 11.70 -52.56 -22.15
N THR A 89 12.40 -53.69 -22.13
CA THR A 89 11.85 -55.02 -21.80
C THR A 89 11.60 -55.23 -20.31
N ARG A 90 10.45 -55.85 -19.97
CA ARG A 90 10.09 -56.24 -18.60
C ARG A 90 10.55 -57.69 -18.29
N PRO A 91 11.46 -57.93 -17.34
CA PRO A 91 11.76 -59.30 -16.87
C PRO A 91 10.59 -59.90 -16.06
N PRO A 92 10.54 -61.24 -15.88
CA PRO A 92 9.32 -61.94 -15.46
C PRO A 92 9.04 -61.87 -13.95
N GLN A 93 7.76 -62.05 -13.60
CA GLN A 93 7.32 -62.35 -12.24
C GLN A 93 7.56 -63.84 -11.94
N THR A 94 8.27 -64.15 -10.86
CA THR A 94 8.29 -65.49 -10.25
C THR A 94 7.59 -65.44 -8.90
N ALA A 95 6.36 -65.94 -8.83
CA ALA A 95 5.62 -66.03 -7.57
C ALA A 95 6.21 -67.13 -6.68
N ALA A 96 6.65 -66.77 -5.47
CA ALA A 96 7.11 -67.71 -4.45
C ALA A 96 6.38 -67.43 -3.13
N TRP A 97 5.40 -68.28 -2.81
CA TRP A 97 4.58 -68.13 -1.60
C TRP A 97 5.38 -68.47 -0.33
N ARG A 98 5.46 -67.53 0.61
CA ARG A 98 5.75 -67.80 2.02
C ARG A 98 4.86 -66.93 2.91
N SER A 99 4.26 -67.56 3.91
CA SER A 99 3.28 -66.95 4.82
C SER A 99 3.89 -65.91 5.77
N PRO A 100 3.11 -64.95 6.28
CA PRO A 100 3.65 -63.80 7.03
C PRO A 100 4.05 -64.14 8.47
N GLY A 101 5.12 -63.49 8.93
CA GLY A 101 5.43 -63.35 10.37
C GLY A 101 4.60 -62.23 11.02
N PRO A 102 4.49 -62.19 12.36
CA PRO A 102 3.70 -61.19 13.07
C PRO A 102 4.33 -59.78 12.99
N PRO A 103 3.53 -58.70 12.96
CA PRO A 103 4.04 -57.34 12.86
C PRO A 103 4.64 -56.86 14.19
N VAL A 104 5.95 -56.59 14.19
CA VAL A 104 6.58 -55.84 15.28
C VAL A 104 6.16 -54.37 15.17
N PHE A 105 5.35 -53.91 16.13
CA PHE A 105 4.96 -52.50 16.25
C PHE A 105 6.16 -51.64 16.71
N SER A 106 7.08 -51.34 15.80
CA SER A 106 8.03 -50.24 15.99
C SER A 106 7.28 -48.92 15.82
N SER A 107 6.90 -48.29 16.94
CA SER A 107 6.20 -46.99 16.98
C SER A 107 7.09 -45.83 16.57
N GLY A 108 7.62 -45.90 15.35
CA GLY A 108 8.36 -44.83 14.69
C GLY A 108 7.42 -43.71 14.28
N ILE A 109 6.97 -42.92 15.27
CA ILE A 109 6.45 -41.58 15.03
C ILE A 109 7.63 -40.79 14.46
N LYS A 110 7.79 -40.85 13.13
CA LYS A 110 8.53 -39.85 12.38
C LYS A 110 7.77 -38.56 12.55
N GLN A 111 8.14 -37.85 13.61
CA GLN A 111 7.69 -36.50 13.84
C GLN A 111 8.25 -35.68 12.68
N PHE A 112 7.45 -35.55 11.62
CA PHE A 112 7.60 -34.54 10.60
C PHE A 112 7.29 -33.18 11.26
N ALA A 113 8.17 -32.80 12.20
CA ALA A 113 8.47 -31.42 12.44
C ALA A 113 8.99 -30.91 11.09
N THR A 114 8.06 -30.38 10.29
CA THR A 114 8.38 -29.58 9.12
C THR A 114 9.25 -28.46 9.63
N ALA A 115 10.57 -28.62 9.52
CA ALA A 115 11.50 -27.57 9.85
C ALA A 115 11.07 -26.38 8.98
N MET A 116 10.62 -25.31 9.64
CA MET A 116 10.39 -24.06 8.95
C MET A 116 11.77 -23.56 8.55
N GLU A 117 12.21 -23.99 7.37
CA GLU A 117 13.19 -23.28 6.57
C GLU A 117 12.81 -21.79 6.66
N PRO A 118 13.68 -20.90 7.16
CA PRO A 118 13.32 -19.51 7.42
C PRO A 118 12.89 -18.84 6.11
N ARG A 119 11.58 -18.86 5.84
CA ARG A 119 11.00 -18.40 4.57
C ARG A 119 11.47 -16.97 4.37
N ARG A 120 12.30 -16.76 3.35
CA ARG A 120 12.74 -15.42 2.96
C ARG A 120 11.50 -14.55 2.83
N ARG A 121 11.41 -13.50 3.65
CA ARG A 121 10.30 -12.54 3.65
C ARG A 121 9.95 -12.16 2.21
N PRO A 122 8.68 -12.17 1.79
CA PRO A 122 8.32 -11.68 0.48
C PRO A 122 8.66 -10.20 0.31
N GLU A 123 9.35 -9.90 -0.79
CA GLU A 123 9.85 -8.57 -1.16
C GLU A 123 9.24 -8.19 -2.51
N TYR A 124 8.27 -7.27 -2.50
CA TYR A 124 7.52 -6.86 -3.70
C TYR A 124 7.99 -5.48 -4.17
N ASN A 125 8.31 -5.33 -5.45
CA ASN A 125 8.77 -4.06 -6.03
C ASN A 125 7.71 -3.46 -6.95
N LEU A 126 7.41 -2.16 -6.84
CA LEU A 126 6.42 -1.42 -7.63
C LEU A 126 7.08 -0.22 -8.34
N ASP A 127 7.13 -0.25 -9.67
CA ASP A 127 7.59 0.89 -10.49
C ASP A 127 6.47 1.95 -10.60
N ILE A 128 6.74 3.18 -10.16
CA ILE A 128 5.80 4.30 -10.23
C ILE A 128 6.41 5.44 -11.06
N PHE A 129 5.71 5.85 -12.11
CA PHE A 129 6.01 7.05 -12.89
C PHE A 129 4.97 8.13 -12.59
N ALA A 130 5.41 9.32 -12.16
CA ALA A 130 4.51 10.41 -11.77
C ALA A 130 5.06 11.79 -12.14
N ASP A 131 4.16 12.76 -12.34
CA ASP A 131 4.50 14.17 -12.51
C ASP A 131 4.79 14.86 -11.16
N THR A 132 5.57 15.95 -11.16
CA THR A 132 5.93 16.68 -9.92
C THR A 132 4.71 17.24 -9.19
N ALA A 133 3.64 17.61 -9.91
CA ALA A 133 2.40 18.10 -9.31
C ALA A 133 1.59 16.98 -8.62
N PHE A 134 1.67 15.74 -9.12
CA PHE A 134 0.80 14.62 -8.71
C PHE A 134 1.50 13.51 -7.94
N VAL A 135 2.83 13.50 -7.88
CA VAL A 135 3.62 12.45 -7.18
C VAL A 135 3.16 12.23 -5.75
N LYS A 136 2.76 13.29 -5.03
CA LYS A 136 2.26 13.16 -3.66
C LYS A 136 1.02 12.27 -3.61
N ASP A 137 -0.01 12.61 -4.37
CA ASP A 137 -1.28 11.88 -4.32
C ASP A 137 -1.15 10.48 -4.93
N VAL A 138 -0.33 10.30 -5.97
CA VAL A 138 -0.02 8.97 -6.54
C VAL A 138 0.67 8.06 -5.51
N VAL A 139 1.66 8.56 -4.77
CA VAL A 139 2.34 7.78 -3.72
C VAL A 139 1.40 7.50 -2.54
N LYS A 140 0.63 8.49 -2.07
CA LYS A 140 -0.40 8.28 -1.02
C LYS A 140 -1.39 7.19 -1.43
N ALA A 141 -1.95 7.26 -2.65
CA ALA A 141 -2.93 6.28 -3.13
C ALA A 141 -2.37 4.85 -3.20
N ILE A 142 -1.11 4.69 -3.63
CA ILE A 142 -0.42 3.39 -3.61
C ILE A 142 -0.22 2.88 -2.18
N LEU A 143 0.22 3.74 -1.25
CA LEU A 143 0.38 3.38 0.16
C LEU A 143 -0.95 2.95 0.78
N HIS A 144 -2.02 3.73 0.63
CA HIS A 144 -3.35 3.35 1.10
C HIS A 144 -3.85 2.03 0.47
N THR A 145 -3.57 1.78 -0.82
CA THR A 145 -3.95 0.53 -1.49
C THR A 145 -3.21 -0.68 -0.88
N ILE A 146 -1.94 -0.54 -0.51
CA ILE A 146 -1.19 -1.58 0.21
C ILE A 146 -1.76 -1.79 1.62
N PHE A 147 -1.93 -0.71 2.39
CA PHE A 147 -2.45 -0.79 3.76
C PHE A 147 -3.89 -1.33 3.79
N PHE A 148 -4.76 -1.01 2.84
CA PHE A 148 -6.13 -1.55 2.77
C PHE A 148 -6.16 -3.09 2.70
N HIS A 149 -5.10 -3.73 2.22
CA HIS A 149 -4.96 -5.18 2.13
C HIS A 149 -4.05 -5.79 3.22
N ARG A 150 -3.52 -4.98 4.15
CA ARG A 150 -2.48 -5.35 5.14
C ARG A 150 -2.59 -4.67 6.51
N TYR A 151 -3.56 -3.79 6.72
CA TYR A 151 -3.88 -3.16 8.00
C TYR A 151 -5.07 -3.91 8.60
N PHE A 152 -4.82 -4.76 9.59
CA PHE A 152 -5.81 -5.72 10.13
C PHE A 152 -6.67 -5.12 11.25
N THR A 153 -6.96 -3.82 11.14
CA THR A 153 -7.82 -3.07 12.08
C THR A 153 -9.24 -3.01 11.52
N SER A 154 -10.20 -2.61 12.36
CA SER A 154 -11.59 -2.41 11.95
C SER A 154 -11.75 -1.11 11.14
N ILE A 155 -11.43 -1.15 9.85
CA ILE A 155 -11.54 0.01 8.94
C ILE A 155 -12.94 0.18 8.33
N SER A 156 -13.40 1.42 8.21
CA SER A 156 -14.55 1.79 7.38
C SER A 156 -14.19 1.73 5.90
N PRO A 157 -15.11 1.30 5.00
CA PRO A 157 -14.87 1.31 3.56
C PRO A 157 -14.85 2.76 3.04
N LEU A 158 -13.67 3.23 2.61
CA LEU A 158 -13.47 4.54 1.99
C LEU A 158 -12.81 4.36 0.62
N THR A 159 -13.16 5.23 -0.34
CA THR A 159 -12.51 5.33 -1.64
C THR A 159 -12.11 6.77 -1.93
N ARG A 160 -11.05 6.96 -2.72
CA ARG A 160 -10.61 8.27 -3.22
C ARG A 160 -10.36 8.17 -4.72
N ASP A 161 -10.84 9.17 -5.47
CA ASP A 161 -10.60 9.28 -6.89
C ASP A 161 -9.27 9.99 -7.16
N LEU A 162 -8.47 9.43 -8.06
CA LEU A 162 -7.20 10.00 -8.49
C LEU A 162 -6.94 9.70 -9.97
N LEU A 163 -6.72 10.76 -10.76
CA LEU A 163 -6.64 10.69 -12.22
C LEU A 163 -7.93 10.07 -12.78
N ASP A 164 -7.81 8.96 -13.51
CA ASP A 164 -8.93 8.26 -14.14
C ASP A 164 -9.28 6.95 -13.37
N LEU A 165 -8.97 6.87 -12.06
CA LEU A 165 -9.18 5.71 -11.18
C LEU A 165 -9.84 6.06 -9.83
N THR A 166 -10.68 5.15 -9.33
CA THR A 166 -11.16 5.11 -7.93
C THR A 166 -10.37 4.04 -7.17
N LEU A 167 -9.71 4.41 -6.07
CA LEU A 167 -8.85 3.52 -5.28
C LEU A 167 -9.29 3.44 -3.81
N PRO A 168 -9.06 2.31 -3.12
CA PRO A 168 -9.41 2.19 -1.71
C PRO A 168 -8.52 3.09 -0.84
N ALA A 169 -9.12 3.64 0.22
CA ALA A 169 -8.46 4.43 1.23
C ALA A 169 -8.80 3.90 2.63
N ILE A 170 -8.07 4.38 3.63
CA ILE A 170 -8.31 4.09 5.04
C ILE A 170 -8.61 5.42 5.74
N ASP A 171 -9.66 5.43 6.56
CA ASP A 171 -10.03 6.56 7.41
C ASP A 171 -9.35 6.42 8.78
N ASP A 172 -8.05 6.72 8.83
CA ASP A 172 -7.20 6.64 10.02
C ASP A 172 -6.23 7.84 10.02
N VAL A 173 -6.35 8.69 11.04
CA VAL A 173 -5.65 9.98 11.10
C VAL A 173 -4.15 9.84 11.35
N ASP A 174 -3.73 8.83 12.11
CA ASP A 174 -2.31 8.59 12.42
C ASP A 174 -1.60 7.97 11.21
N LEU A 175 -2.29 7.06 10.51
CA LEU A 175 -1.81 6.47 9.26
C LEU A 175 -1.74 7.51 8.12
N GLU A 176 -2.77 8.34 7.93
CA GLU A 176 -2.75 9.44 6.95
C GLU A 176 -1.60 10.42 7.25
N THR A 177 -1.46 10.84 8.51
CA THR A 177 -0.40 11.77 8.94
C THR A 177 0.99 11.19 8.68
N LEU A 178 1.20 9.90 8.98
CA LEU A 178 2.46 9.21 8.67
C LEU A 178 2.69 9.11 7.15
N ILE A 179 1.67 8.74 6.38
CA ILE A 179 1.72 8.64 4.92
C ILE A 179 2.07 10.00 4.29
N GLU A 180 1.47 11.09 4.74
CA GLU A 180 1.77 12.45 4.27
C GLU A 180 3.20 12.87 4.63
N GLN A 181 3.63 12.71 5.89
CA GLN A 181 4.99 13.05 6.33
C GLN A 181 6.06 12.34 5.49
N LYS A 182 5.86 11.04 5.22
CA LYS A 182 6.79 10.21 4.46
C LYS A 182 6.78 10.55 2.98
N THR A 183 5.61 10.85 2.43
CA THR A 183 5.46 11.32 1.05
C THR A 183 6.09 12.70 0.84
N PHE A 184 5.95 13.62 1.80
CA PHE A 184 6.63 14.92 1.78
C PHE A 184 8.15 14.78 1.87
N ALA A 185 8.65 13.92 2.76
CA ALA A 185 10.07 13.60 2.86
C ALA A 185 10.62 12.97 1.57
N LEU A 186 9.85 12.10 0.91
CA LEU A 186 10.20 11.53 -0.38
C LEU A 186 10.36 12.62 -1.44
N VAL A 187 9.34 13.46 -1.67
CA VAL A 187 9.42 14.53 -2.69
C VAL A 187 10.61 15.46 -2.44
N ARG A 188 10.77 15.96 -1.21
CA ARG A 188 11.92 16.79 -0.80
C ARG A 188 13.28 16.12 -1.03
N SER A 189 13.36 14.79 -0.93
CA SER A 189 14.59 14.04 -1.19
C SER A 189 14.89 13.88 -2.67
N ILE A 190 13.86 13.75 -3.52
CA ILE A 190 14.01 13.64 -4.99
C ILE A 190 14.38 14.99 -5.59
N ASP A 191 13.82 16.08 -5.07
CA ASP A 191 14.16 17.46 -5.44
C ASP A 191 15.59 17.85 -5.00
N SER A 192 16.21 17.08 -4.09
CA SER A 192 17.57 17.35 -3.62
C SER A 192 18.62 16.85 -4.60
N THR A 193 19.63 17.69 -4.87
CA THR A 193 20.73 17.45 -5.83
C THR A 193 21.55 16.17 -5.57
N HIS A 194 21.35 15.51 -4.43
CA HIS A 194 22.03 14.26 -4.06
C HIS A 194 21.39 13.00 -4.69
N GLN A 195 20.18 13.07 -5.25
CA GLN A 195 19.55 11.93 -5.93
C GLN A 195 19.74 11.96 -7.45
N PRO A 196 20.26 10.88 -8.08
CA PRO A 196 20.47 10.86 -9.52
C PRO A 196 19.14 10.76 -10.28
N ARG A 197 18.91 11.73 -11.18
CA ARG A 197 17.86 11.72 -12.22
C ARG A 197 16.41 11.78 -11.72
N GLY A 198 16.12 12.45 -10.61
CA GLY A 198 14.73 12.68 -10.17
C GLY A 198 14.01 11.38 -9.80
N ARG A 199 14.73 10.44 -9.16
CA ARG A 199 14.19 9.18 -8.65
C ARG A 199 14.30 9.14 -7.13
N GLY A 200 13.40 8.40 -6.50
CA GLY A 200 13.43 8.12 -5.06
C GLY A 200 12.68 6.84 -4.77
N GLN A 201 12.89 6.29 -3.57
CA GLN A 201 12.31 5.03 -3.15
C GLN A 201 11.57 5.22 -1.82
N ILE A 202 10.41 4.58 -1.69
CA ILE A 202 9.68 4.50 -0.43
C ILE A 202 9.31 3.04 -0.16
N VAL A 203 9.55 2.58 1.07
CA VAL A 203 9.44 1.17 1.44
C VAL A 203 8.50 1.03 2.63
N VAL A 204 7.53 0.13 2.52
CA VAL A 204 6.63 -0.29 3.60
C VAL A 204 7.09 -1.67 4.08
N GLN A 205 7.21 -1.85 5.39
CA GLN A 205 7.55 -3.11 6.04
C GLN A 205 6.48 -3.44 7.09
N PHE A 206 6.05 -4.71 7.14
CA PHE A 206 5.13 -5.24 8.15
C PHE A 206 5.86 -6.25 9.05
N PHE A 207 5.56 -6.21 10.35
CA PHE A 207 6.30 -6.93 11.39
C PHE A 207 5.39 -7.81 12.28
N GLU A 208 6.00 -8.83 12.90
CA GLU A 208 5.41 -9.71 13.92
C GLU A 208 6.15 -9.49 15.25
N LYS A 209 5.44 -9.18 16.34
CA LYS A 209 6.01 -9.05 17.69
C LYS A 209 6.37 -10.41 18.27
N LYS A 210 7.57 -10.92 17.98
CA LYS A 210 7.98 -12.26 18.38
C LYS A 210 8.58 -12.26 19.79
N ARG A 211 7.74 -12.57 20.79
CA ARG A 211 8.18 -12.77 22.17
C ARG A 211 9.08 -14.01 22.29
N ARG A 212 10.39 -13.82 22.31
CA ARG A 212 11.35 -14.92 22.50
C ARG A 212 11.33 -15.44 23.93
N LYS A 213 11.21 -16.77 24.08
CA LYS A 213 11.31 -17.45 25.37
C LYS A 213 12.78 -17.69 25.74
N THR A 214 13.49 -16.61 26.08
CA THR A 214 14.85 -16.70 26.62
C THR A 214 14.79 -17.32 28.03
N TYR A 215 15.38 -18.51 28.19
CA TYR A 215 15.31 -19.25 29.46
C TYR A 215 16.27 -18.70 30.53
N PHE A 216 17.28 -17.93 30.16
CA PHE A 216 18.28 -17.37 31.06
C PHE A 216 18.59 -15.92 30.67
N PHE A 217 18.08 -14.96 31.44
CA PHE A 217 18.25 -13.50 31.32
C PHE A 217 17.68 -12.83 30.05
N GLY A 218 16.79 -11.85 30.26
CA GLY A 218 16.34 -10.90 29.23
C GLY A 218 15.01 -11.24 28.56
N LYS A 219 13.99 -10.40 28.79
CA LYS A 219 12.90 -10.23 27.81
C LYS A 219 13.45 -9.40 26.66
N ALA A 220 13.56 -10.01 25.48
CA ALA A 220 13.69 -9.29 24.22
C ALA A 220 12.48 -9.70 23.37
N ASP A 221 11.52 -8.78 23.24
CA ASP A 221 10.49 -8.89 22.22
C ASP A 221 11.12 -8.42 20.90
N GLU A 222 11.07 -9.27 19.87
CA GLU A 222 11.80 -9.07 18.62
C GLU A 222 10.81 -8.84 17.46
N ASP A 223 10.84 -7.66 16.84
CA ASP A 223 9.99 -7.35 15.69
C ASP A 223 10.57 -7.97 14.41
N VAL A 224 9.90 -9.02 13.91
CA VAL A 224 10.33 -9.80 12.73
C VAL A 224 9.57 -9.32 11.50
N CYS A 225 10.27 -8.76 10.50
CA CYS A 225 9.64 -8.31 9.25
C CYS A 225 9.19 -9.52 8.40
N TRP A 226 7.87 -9.66 8.20
CA TRP A 226 7.26 -10.77 7.45
C TRP A 226 6.87 -10.41 6.02
N GLU A 227 6.71 -9.13 5.68
CA GLU A 227 6.43 -8.67 4.31
C GLU A 227 7.02 -7.27 4.07
N GLN A 228 7.56 -7.04 2.86
CA GLN A 228 8.08 -5.74 2.43
C GLN A 228 7.57 -5.35 1.04
N TRP A 229 7.13 -4.10 0.89
CA TRP A 229 6.82 -3.44 -0.38
C TRP A 229 7.80 -2.31 -0.64
N THR A 230 8.56 -2.41 -1.72
CA THR A 230 9.44 -1.35 -2.23
C THR A 230 8.75 -0.63 -3.39
N ILE A 231 8.67 0.69 -3.34
CA ILE A 231 8.02 1.53 -4.35
C ILE A 231 9.07 2.47 -4.94
N ASP A 232 9.45 2.22 -6.20
CA ASP A 232 10.46 2.97 -6.93
C ASP A 232 9.79 4.08 -7.76
N VAL A 233 9.91 5.32 -7.27
CA VAL A 233 9.27 6.50 -7.84
C VAL A 233 10.23 7.21 -8.80
N THR A 234 9.75 7.51 -10.00
CA THR A 234 10.50 8.21 -11.06
C THR A 234 9.69 9.43 -11.51
N LEU A 235 10.24 10.63 -11.32
CA LEU A 235 9.57 11.87 -11.68
C LEU A 235 9.67 12.18 -13.18
N ALA A 236 8.55 12.58 -13.75
CA ALA A 236 8.48 13.28 -15.01
C ALA A 236 8.74 14.78 -14.80
N GLN A 237 9.33 15.42 -15.81
CA GLN A 237 9.41 16.89 -15.90
C GLN A 237 8.94 17.31 -17.30
N PRO A 238 7.61 17.37 -17.54
CA PRO A 238 7.08 17.77 -18.84
C PRO A 238 7.48 19.22 -19.16
N ARG A 239 8.05 19.44 -20.35
CA ARG A 239 8.53 20.77 -20.79
C ARG A 239 7.55 21.49 -21.73
N THR A 240 6.51 20.80 -22.19
CA THR A 240 5.47 21.34 -23.06
C THR A 240 4.10 20.79 -22.64
N GLU A 241 3.02 21.49 -22.98
CA GLU A 241 1.64 21.01 -22.77
C GLU A 241 1.38 19.65 -23.46
N THR A 242 1.95 19.47 -24.66
CA THR A 242 1.88 18.21 -25.41
C THR A 242 2.57 17.06 -24.66
N ASP A 243 3.66 17.34 -23.95
CA ASP A 243 4.34 16.34 -23.11
C ASP A 243 3.62 16.11 -21.79
N ALA A 244 3.04 17.15 -21.17
CA ALA A 244 2.21 17.01 -19.98
C ALA A 244 1.01 16.07 -20.23
N LEU A 245 0.37 16.15 -21.40
CA LEU A 245 -0.72 15.24 -21.76
C LEU A 245 -0.26 13.78 -21.95
N LYS A 246 0.95 13.55 -22.49
CA LYS A 246 1.58 12.21 -22.57
C LYS A 246 1.91 11.68 -21.17
N VAL A 247 2.54 12.52 -20.35
CA VAL A 247 2.92 12.21 -18.96
C VAL A 247 1.70 11.84 -18.13
N ARG A 248 0.59 12.60 -18.21
CA ARG A 248 -0.66 12.27 -17.51
C ARG A 248 -1.17 10.87 -17.88
N ARG A 249 -1.24 10.55 -19.18
CA ARG A 249 -1.66 9.22 -19.66
C ARG A 249 -0.74 8.09 -19.18
N ALA A 250 0.57 8.32 -19.20
CA ALA A 250 1.56 7.35 -18.71
C ALA A 250 1.48 7.15 -17.18
N MET A 251 1.24 8.23 -16.42
CA MET A 251 1.05 8.22 -14.98
C MET A 251 -0.24 7.50 -14.57
N THR A 252 -1.38 7.78 -15.21
CA THR A 252 -2.64 7.03 -15.02
C THR A 252 -2.39 5.52 -15.19
N LYS A 253 -1.74 5.13 -16.30
CA LYS A 253 -1.44 3.72 -16.59
C LYS A 253 -0.41 3.11 -15.62
N SER A 254 0.51 3.91 -15.07
CA SER A 254 1.45 3.45 -14.04
C SER A 254 0.73 3.15 -12.71
N LEU A 255 -0.18 4.04 -12.30
CA LEU A 255 -1.02 3.88 -11.11
C LEU A 255 -1.95 2.67 -11.26
N GLU A 256 -2.64 2.56 -12.40
CA GLU A 256 -3.48 1.41 -12.77
C GLU A 256 -2.72 0.08 -12.68
N LYS A 257 -1.56 -0.01 -13.32
CA LYS A 257 -0.70 -1.22 -13.32
C LYS A 257 -0.25 -1.57 -11.90
N ALA A 258 0.10 -0.59 -11.09
CA ALA A 258 0.56 -0.81 -9.72
C ALA A 258 -0.57 -1.25 -8.80
N ALA A 259 -1.76 -0.64 -8.87
CA ALA A 259 -2.95 -1.06 -8.13
C ALA A 259 -3.35 -2.51 -8.46
N HIS A 260 -3.44 -2.86 -9.74
CA HIS A 260 -3.70 -4.25 -10.17
C HIS A 260 -2.60 -5.22 -9.71
N LYS A 261 -1.33 -4.79 -9.70
CA LYS A 261 -0.20 -5.61 -9.21
C LYS A 261 -0.30 -5.86 -7.71
N ILE A 262 -0.70 -4.86 -6.91
CA ILE A 262 -0.98 -5.04 -5.47
C ILE A 262 -2.11 -6.06 -5.31
N ILE A 263 -3.26 -5.84 -5.94
CA ILE A 263 -4.45 -6.71 -5.86
C ILE A 263 -4.13 -8.16 -6.25
N ALA A 264 -3.32 -8.37 -7.29
CA ALA A 264 -2.89 -9.71 -7.72
C ALA A 264 -1.96 -10.39 -6.70
N ILE A 265 -1.00 -9.66 -6.14
CA ILE A 265 -0.06 -10.17 -5.13
C ILE A 265 -0.81 -10.48 -3.83
N VAL A 266 -1.56 -9.54 -3.26
CA VAL A 266 -2.23 -9.73 -1.95
C VAL A 266 -3.31 -10.82 -1.98
N ASN A 267 -3.83 -11.17 -3.16
CA ASN A 267 -4.76 -12.28 -3.32
C ASN A 267 -4.09 -13.65 -3.46
N ARG A 268 -2.91 -13.70 -4.09
CA ARG A 268 -2.11 -14.92 -4.28
C ARG A 268 -1.28 -15.26 -3.04
N ASP A 269 -0.62 -14.26 -2.47
CA ASP A 269 0.38 -14.42 -1.43
C ASP A 269 -0.24 -14.10 -0.06
N LYS A 270 -0.58 -15.18 0.66
CA LYS A 270 -1.26 -15.15 1.97
C LYS A 270 -0.60 -16.08 3.01
N ASP A 271 0.05 -17.16 2.58
CA ASP A 271 0.65 -18.22 3.43
C ASP A 271 1.84 -17.77 4.31
N HIS A 272 2.23 -16.50 4.23
CA HIS A 272 3.29 -15.86 5.02
C HIS A 272 2.76 -14.79 5.99
N ILE A 273 1.45 -14.51 5.98
CA ILE A 273 0.81 -13.62 6.97
C ILE A 273 0.81 -14.37 8.32
N PRO A 274 1.38 -13.80 9.40
CA PRO A 274 1.42 -14.47 10.69
C PRO A 274 0.03 -14.69 11.30
N PRO A 275 -0.14 -15.64 12.23
CA PRO A 275 -1.37 -15.74 13.02
C PRO A 275 -1.52 -14.51 13.93
N ILE A 276 -2.75 -14.01 14.10
CA ILE A 276 -3.04 -12.95 15.07
C ILE A 276 -2.98 -13.56 16.48
N THR A 277 -1.97 -13.18 17.26
CA THR A 277 -1.72 -13.71 18.62
C THR A 277 -2.02 -12.72 19.75
N THR A 278 -2.42 -11.48 19.44
CA THR A 278 -2.76 -10.45 20.44
C THR A 278 -4.16 -9.89 20.18
N THR A 279 -4.70 -9.18 21.18
CA THR A 279 -5.95 -8.41 21.09
C THR A 279 -5.66 -6.91 20.90
N ASP A 280 -4.48 -6.57 20.37
CA ASP A 280 -4.12 -5.18 20.08
C ASP A 280 -4.95 -4.67 18.89
N ALA A 281 -5.29 -3.38 18.88
CA ALA A 281 -6.11 -2.79 17.81
C ALA A 281 -5.49 -2.96 16.41
N ASN A 282 -4.16 -2.97 16.32
CA ASN A 282 -3.39 -3.41 15.16
C ASN A 282 -2.42 -4.54 15.59
N PRO A 283 -2.58 -5.78 15.10
CA PRO A 283 -1.73 -6.92 15.50
C PRO A 283 -0.33 -6.92 14.84
N PHE A 284 -0.14 -6.19 13.73
CA PHE A 284 1.12 -6.18 12.98
C PHE A 284 1.69 -4.75 12.88
N PRO A 285 2.75 -4.42 13.64
CA PRO A 285 3.44 -3.15 13.49
C PRO A 285 3.94 -2.95 12.06
N TYR A 286 4.06 -1.69 11.64
CA TYR A 286 4.56 -1.34 10.31
C TYR A 286 5.53 -0.17 10.37
N GLN A 287 6.40 -0.08 9.37
CA GLN A 287 7.31 1.03 9.18
C GLN A 287 7.27 1.50 7.74
N ILE A 288 7.31 2.83 7.54
CA ILE A 288 7.52 3.45 6.24
C ILE A 288 8.91 4.11 6.25
N VAL A 289 9.75 3.75 5.29
CA VAL A 289 11.13 4.23 5.14
C VAL A 289 11.28 4.93 3.79
N VAL A 290 11.92 6.11 3.77
CA VAL A 290 12.19 6.89 2.55
C VAL A 290 13.68 6.78 2.23
N ASN A 291 14.01 6.43 0.99
CA ASN A 291 15.36 6.13 0.50
C ASN A 291 16.18 5.32 1.51
N PRO A 292 15.77 4.07 1.82
CA PRO A 292 16.58 3.20 2.67
C PRO A 292 17.99 3.09 2.08
N LYS A 293 18.99 3.24 2.95
CA LYS A 293 20.38 2.98 2.54
C LYS A 293 20.51 1.48 2.26
N SER A 294 21.40 1.11 1.35
CA SER A 294 21.75 -0.30 1.14
C SER A 294 22.18 -0.92 2.47
N ALA A 295 21.56 -2.05 2.84
CA ALA A 295 21.69 -2.67 4.17
C ALA A 295 23.14 -3.05 4.54
N GLU A 296 24.03 -3.09 3.54
CA GLU A 296 25.49 -3.14 3.67
C GLU A 296 26.06 -2.14 4.71
N ASN A 297 25.45 -0.96 4.86
CA ASN A 297 25.91 0.07 5.79
C ASN A 297 25.32 -0.05 7.22
N ASP A 298 24.28 -0.85 7.46
CA ASP A 298 23.63 -0.99 8.79
C ASP A 298 24.16 -2.18 9.60
N TRP A 299 25.07 -2.99 9.05
CA TRP A 299 25.76 -4.08 9.78
C TRP A 299 26.76 -3.61 10.85
N ARG A 300 26.92 -2.29 11.06
CA ARG A 300 27.69 -1.76 12.20
C ARG A 300 26.82 -1.81 13.46
N PRO A 301 27.12 -2.65 14.47
CA PRO A 301 26.37 -2.65 15.71
C PRO A 301 26.49 -1.28 16.37
N ARG A 302 25.36 -0.68 16.76
CA ARG A 302 25.37 0.44 17.69
C ARG A 302 25.71 -0.09 19.07
N ILE A 303 27.02 -0.29 19.31
CA ILE A 303 27.57 -0.46 20.65
C ILE A 303 27.14 0.79 21.42
N GLY A 304 26.24 0.61 22.39
CA GLY A 304 25.92 1.67 23.33
C GLY A 304 27.16 1.99 24.14
N LEU A 305 27.56 3.26 24.17
CA LEU A 305 28.33 3.76 25.29
C LEU A 305 27.39 3.91 26.50
N PHE A 306 27.96 3.72 27.68
CA PHE A 306 27.31 3.77 28.97
C PHE A 306 26.88 5.19 29.36
#